data_AF-A0A846MZL0-F1
#
_entry.id   AF-A0A846MZL0-F1
#
_cell.length_a   1.000
_cell.length_b   1.000
_cell.length_c   1.000
_cell.angle_alpha   90.00
_cell.angle_beta   90.00
_cell.angle_gamma   90.00
#
_symmetry.space_group_name_H-M   'P 1'
#
loop_
_entity.id
_entity.type
_entity.pdbx_description
1 polymer ?
#
loop_
_entity_poly.entity_id
_entity_poly.type
_entity_poly.pdbx_seq_one_letter_code
_entity_poly.pdbx_strand_id
1 'polypeptide(L)' 'MISDYAVFGVLIHPYMLALIFAILVSRPVCLLINRAGFYRFVWHPGLFDMAVFFLLYGIFVWMFVPGLLSGAFA' A
#
# COMPACT_ATOMS: atom_id res chain seq x y z
N MET A 1 11.40 12.54 15.17
CA MET A 1 10.36 12.03 16.09
C MET A 1 9.40 11.20 15.23
N ILE A 2 9.57 9.87 15.17
CA ILE A 2 8.56 9.02 14.53
C ILE A 2 7.37 9.02 15.49
N SER A 3 6.19 9.42 15.03
CA SER A 3 5.01 9.44 15.89
C SER A 3 4.53 7.99 16.03
N ASP A 4 4.86 7.34 17.14
CA ASP A 4 4.32 6.02 17.45
C ASP A 4 2.81 6.12 17.67
N TYR A 5 2.01 5.56 16.77
CA TYR A 5 0.55 5.45 16.94
C TYR A 5 0.26 4.24 17.82
N ALA A 6 -0.09 4.50 19.08
CA ALA A 6 -0.58 3.46 19.98
C ALA A 6 -2.03 3.13 19.62
N VAL A 7 -2.23 2.15 18.74
CA VAL A 7 -3.54 1.56 18.48
C VAL A 7 -3.76 0.48 19.54
N PHE A 8 -4.73 0.68 20.45
CA PHE A 8 -5.06 -0.24 21.55
C PHE A 8 -3.90 -0.62 22.49
N GLY A 9 -2.93 0.28 22.70
CA GLY A 9 -1.81 0.03 23.62
C GLY A 9 -0.75 -0.95 23.10
N VAL A 10 -0.84 -1.38 21.85
CA VAL A 10 0.22 -2.13 21.16
C VAL A 10 1.04 -1.13 20.33
N LEU A 11 2.36 -1.10 20.55
CA LEU A 11 3.31 -0.36 19.72
C LEU A 11 3.40 -1.04 18.34
N ILE A 12 2.48 -0.71 17.45
CA ILE A 12 2.49 -1.23 16.08
C ILE A 12 3.20 -0.21 15.19
N HIS A 13 4.26 -0.65 14.54
CA HIS A 13 5.01 0.18 13.60
C HIS A 13 4.10 0.55 12.41
N PRO A 14 4.08 1.82 11.96
CA PRO A 14 3.17 2.31 10.91
C PRO A 14 3.22 1.46 9.65
N TYR A 15 4.44 1.04 9.33
CA TYR A 15 4.75 0.28 8.14
C TYR A 15 4.09 -1.11 8.16
N MET A 16 3.90 -1.72 9.34
CA MET A 16 3.15 -2.98 9.47
C MET A 16 1.65 -2.77 9.21
N LEU A 17 1.06 -1.70 9.77
CA LEU A 17 -0.35 -1.38 9.51
C LEU A 17 -0.57 -1.11 8.02
N ALA A 18 0.28 -0.28 7.42
CA ALA A 18 0.23 0.01 5.98
C ALA A 18 0.36 -1.26 5.13
N LEU A 19 1.23 -2.20 5.51
CA LEU A 19 1.39 -3.47 4.81
C LEU A 19 0.13 -4.35 4.91
N ILE A 20 -0.47 -4.47 6.10
CA ILE A 20 -1.69 -5.25 6.32
C ILE A 20 -2.84 -4.68 5.47
N PHE A 21 -3.05 -3.35 5.51
CA PHE A 21 -4.07 -2.70 4.70
C PHE A 21 -3.78 -2.82 3.20
N ALA A 22 -2.53 -2.67 2.77
CA ALA A 22 -2.15 -2.85 1.37
C ALA A 22 -2.42 -4.27 0.88
N ILE A 23 -2.12 -5.31 1.66
CA ILE A 23 -2.44 -6.70 1.31
C ILE A 23 -3.96 -6.91 1.26
N LEU A 24 -4.69 -6.36 2.22
CA LEU A 24 -6.15 -6.52 2.29
C LEU A 24 -6.86 -5.86 1.10
N VAL A 25 -6.36 -4.72 0.62
CA VAL A 25 -6.95 -3.94 -0.49
C VAL A 25 -6.40 -4.37 -1.85
N SER A 26 -5.14 -4.79 -1.95
CA SER A 26 -4.57 -5.28 -3.22
C SER A 26 -5.32 -6.49 -3.78
N ARG A 27 -5.74 -7.41 -2.92
CA ARG A 27 -6.51 -8.61 -3.32
C ARG A 27 -7.79 -8.25 -4.09
N PRO A 28 -8.74 -7.46 -3.56
CA PRO A 28 -9.96 -7.10 -4.29
C PRO A 28 -9.66 -6.19 -5.49
N VAL A 29 -8.65 -5.33 -5.43
CA VAL A 29 -8.28 -4.46 -6.56
C VAL A 29 -7.77 -5.29 -7.73
N CYS A 30 -6.85 -6.22 -7.52
CA CYS A 30 -6.39 -7.16 -8.56
C CYS A 30 -7.57 -8.00 -9.09
N LEU A 31 -8.48 -8.44 -8.21
CA LEU A 31 -9.63 -9.25 -8.61
C LEU A 31 -10.64 -8.46 -9.46
N LEU A 32 -10.88 -7.18 -9.12
CA LEU A 32 -11.72 -6.26 -9.90
C LEU A 32 -11.11 -5.95 -11.26
N ILE A 33 -9.79 -5.70 -11.31
CA ILE A 33 -9.07 -5.45 -12.57
C ILE A 33 -9.07 -6.71 -13.44
N ASN A 34 -9.00 -7.90 -12.82
CA ASN A 34 -9.10 -9.18 -13.53
C ASN A 34 -10.46 -9.38 -14.14
N ARG A 35 -11.52 -9.08 -13.38
CA ARG A 35 -12.89 -9.10 -13.88
C ARG A 35 -13.17 -8.02 -14.93
N ALA A 36 -12.47 -6.88 -14.89
CA ALA A 36 -12.61 -5.81 -15.87
C ALA A 36 -11.99 -6.17 -17.24
N GLY A 37 -11.30 -7.30 -17.37
CA GLY A 37 -10.72 -7.75 -18.65
C GLY A 37 -9.52 -6.92 -19.13
N PHE A 38 -9.01 -6.02 -18.28
CA PHE A 38 -7.89 -5.12 -18.60
C PHE A 38 -6.56 -5.85 -18.79
N TYR A 39 -6.43 -7.08 -18.27
CA TYR A 39 -5.25 -7.92 -18.55
C TYR A 39 -5.11 -8.32 -20.01
N ARG A 40 -6.14 -8.12 -20.86
CA ARG A 40 -6.00 -8.35 -22.30
C ARG A 40 -5.13 -7.30 -23.00
N PHE A 41 -4.99 -6.10 -22.40
CA PHE A 41 -4.12 -5.03 -22.91
C PHE A 41 -2.71 -5.03 -22.28
N VAL A 42 -2.52 -5.78 -21.19
CA VAL A 42 -1.27 -5.80 -20.43
C VAL A 42 -0.55 -7.12 -20.67
N TRP A 43 0.62 -7.05 -21.33
CA TRP A 43 1.38 -8.22 -21.77
C TRP A 43 1.89 -9.11 -20.61
N HIS A 44 2.09 -8.54 -19.41
CA HIS A 44 2.50 -9.26 -18.21
C HIS A 44 1.57 -8.97 -17.01
N PRO A 45 0.56 -9.82 -16.73
CA PRO A 45 -0.33 -9.68 -15.57
C PRO A 45 0.42 -9.53 -14.25
N GLY A 46 1.49 -10.31 -14.05
CA GLY A 46 2.25 -10.30 -12.79
C GLY A 46 2.98 -8.98 -12.50
N LEU A 47 3.47 -8.26 -13.52
CA LEU A 47 4.15 -6.98 -13.31
C LEU A 47 3.16 -5.89 -12.88
N PHE A 48 1.95 -5.92 -13.45
CA PHE A 48 0.93 -4.95 -13.14
C PHE A 48 0.38 -5.13 -11.72
N ASP A 49 0.18 -6.39 -11.28
CA ASP A 49 -0.21 -6.68 -9.90
C ASP A 49 0.80 -6.18 -8.88
N MET A 50 2.10 -6.37 -9.17
CA MET A 50 3.18 -5.83 -8.35
C MET A 50 3.12 -4.30 -8.29
N ALA A 51 2.94 -3.64 -9.43
CA ALA A 51 2.85 -2.17 -9.48
C ALA A 51 1.66 -1.63 -8.67
N VAL A 52 0.48 -2.25 -8.79
CA VAL A 52 -0.72 -1.88 -8.01
C VAL A 52 -0.48 -2.10 -6.52
N PHE A 53 0.15 -3.21 -6.13
CA PHE A 53 0.51 -3.47 -4.75
C PHE A 53 1.44 -2.38 -4.19
N PHE A 54 2.52 -2.06 -4.89
CA PHE A 54 3.47 -1.02 -4.47
C PHE A 54 2.83 0.38 -4.45
N LEU A 55 1.93 0.67 -5.38
CA LEU A 55 1.20 1.94 -5.42
C LEU A 55 0.27 2.08 -4.20
N LEU A 56 -0.53 1.06 -3.92
CA LEU A 56 -1.41 1.04 -2.75
C LEU A 56 -0.61 1.12 -1.44
N TYR A 57 0.48 0.34 -1.35
CA TYR A 57 1.37 0.38 -0.20
C TYR A 57 1.96 1.79 0.00
N GLY A 58 2.44 2.44 -1.06
CA GLY A 58 2.94 3.81 -1.00
C GLY A 58 1.88 4.81 -0.50
N ILE A 59 0.63 4.70 -0.98
CA ILE A 59 -0.48 5.55 -0.53
C ILE A 59 -0.77 5.35 0.96
N PHE A 60 -0.86 4.10 1.41
CA PHE A 60 -1.10 3.83 2.83
C PHE A 60 0.07 4.28 3.70
N VAL A 61 1.31 4.04 3.28
CA VAL A 61 2.50 4.53 3.99
C VAL A 61 2.49 6.05 4.08
N TRP A 62 2.17 6.76 3.00
CA TRP A 62 2.08 8.22 3.03
C TRP A 62 0.97 8.71 3.97
N MET A 63 -0.19 8.06 3.96
CA MET A 63 -1.32 8.40 4.83
C MET A 63 -1.03 8.13 6.31
N PHE A 64 -0.37 7.02 6.63
CA PHE A 64 -0.01 6.66 8.01
C PHE A 64 1.27 7.38 8.49
N VAL A 65 2.16 7.75 7.58
CA VAL A 65 3.45 8.42 7.86
C VAL A 65 3.53 9.73 7.05
N PRO A 66 2.75 10.75 7.42
CA PRO A 66 2.75 12.04 6.71
C PRO A 66 4.12 12.74 6.74
N GLY A 67 5.02 12.35 7.66
CA GLY A 67 6.37 12.88 7.79
C GLY A 67 7.44 12.27 6.87
N LEU A 68 7.12 11.19 6.14
CA LEU A 68 8.11 10.45 5.34
C LEU A 68 8.70 11.30 4.21
N LEU A 69 7.85 12.01 3.46
CA LEU A 69 8.31 12.86 2.36
C LEU A 69 8.93 14.16 2.85
N SER A 70 8.42 14.75 3.93
CA SER A 70 9.01 15.97 4.51
C SER A 70 10.38 15.73 5.15
N GLY A 71 10.68 14.52 5.63
CA GLY A 71 11.98 14.15 6.18
C GLY A 71 12.98 13.58 5.16
N ALA A 72 12.53 13.21 3.96
CA ALA A 72 13.40 12.69 2.90
C ALA A 72 14.02 13.80 2.02
N PHE A 73 13.44 15.00 2.03
CA PHE A 73 13.89 16.17 1.26
C PHE A 73 14.41 17.34 2.13
N ALA A 74 14.64 17.10 3.43
CA ALA A 74 15.24 18.04 4.38
C ALA A 74 16.58 17.50 4.89
#